data_AF-A0A2M7EZV4-F1
#
_entry.id   AF-A0A2M7EZV4-F1
#
_cell.length_a   1.000
_cell.length_b   1.000
_cell.length_c   1.000
_cell.angle_alpha   90.00
_cell.angle_beta   90.00
_cell.angle_gamma   90.00
#
_symmetry.space_group_name_H-M   'P 1'
#
loop_
_entity.id
_entity.type
_entity.pdbx_description
1 polymer ?
#
loop_
_entity_poly.entity_id
_entity_poly.type
_entity_poly.pdbx_seq_one_letter_code
_entity_poly.pdbx_strand_id
1 'polypeptide(L)' 'PFDVYACAAVIEGAGGHFTDWQGNALSFDMAGTVIAAGDPKRLSEALSILQL' A
#
# COMPACT_ATOMS: atom_id res chain seq x y z
N PRO A 1 -11.43 -6.43 -3.91
CA PRO A 1 -10.74 -5.19 -4.36
C PRO A 1 -11.36 -3.88 -3.83
N PHE A 2 -12.68 -3.78 -3.70
CA PHE A 2 -13.34 -2.52 -3.32
C PHE A 2 -13.09 -2.09 -1.86
N ASP A 3 -12.76 -3.03 -0.99
CA ASP A 3 -12.60 -2.80 0.47
C ASP A 3 -11.40 -1.91 0.83
N VAL A 4 -10.49 -1.66 -0.11
CA VAL A 4 -9.25 -0.91 0.16
C VAL A 4 -9.24 0.50 -0.43
N TYR A 5 -10.04 0.80 -1.46
CA TYR A 5 -9.97 2.09 -2.16
C TYR A 5 -10.47 3.26 -1.31
N ALA A 6 -11.48 3.04 -0.46
CA ALA A 6 -11.92 4.06 0.49
C ALA A 6 -10.81 4.38 1.51
N CYS A 7 -10.11 3.37 2.01
CA CYS A 7 -8.97 3.54 2.91
C CYS A 7 -7.80 4.24 2.20
N ALA A 8 -7.49 3.85 0.96
CA ALA A 8 -6.43 4.45 0.15
C ALA A 8 -6.66 5.96 -0.02
N ALA A 9 -7.87 6.38 -0.38
CA ALA A 9 -8.21 7.80 -0.52
C ALA A 9 -7.98 8.60 0.77
N VAL A 10 -8.31 8.04 1.94
CA VAL A 10 -8.10 8.69 3.25
C VAL A 10 -6.60 8.75 3.59
N ILE A 11 -5.88 7.65 3.43
CA ILE A 11 -4.46 7.54 3.79
C ILE A 11 -3.60 8.43 2.90
N GLU A 12 -3.82 8.39 1.59
CA GLU A 12 -3.10 9.23 0.63
C GLU A 12 -3.45 10.71 0.81
N GLY A 13 -4.73 11.03 1.09
CA GLY A 13 -5.16 12.39 1.42
C GLY A 13 -4.51 12.94 2.69
N ALA A 14 -4.10 12.07 3.63
CA ALA A 14 -3.35 12.44 4.83
C ALA A 14 -1.82 12.49 4.60
N GLY A 15 -1.34 12.26 3.37
CA GLY A 15 0.09 12.22 3.02
C GLY A 15 0.77 10.86 3.26
N GLY A 16 -0.01 9.81 3.57
CA GLY A 16 0.48 8.45 3.64
C GLY A 16 0.61 7.79 2.26
N HIS A 17 1.08 6.54 2.27
CA HIS A 17 1.31 5.73 1.08
C HIS A 17 0.57 4.40 1.19
N PHE A 18 0.05 3.91 0.07
CA PHE A 18 -0.72 2.66 0.01
C PHE A 18 -0.35 1.91 -1.28
N THR A 19 0.19 0.69 -1.15
CA THR A 19 0.65 -0.12 -2.29
C THR A 19 0.22 -1.58 -2.13
N ASP A 20 0.41 -2.38 -3.18
CA ASP A 20 0.53 -3.83 -3.01
C ASP A 20 1.86 -4.19 -2.31
N TRP A 21 2.09 -5.47 -2.05
CA TRP A 21 3.33 -5.95 -1.42
C TRP A 21 4.56 -5.93 -2.35
N GLN A 22 4.36 -5.71 -3.65
CA GLN A 22 5.46 -5.49 -4.61
C GLN A 22 5.86 -4.01 -4.67
N GLY A 23 5.11 -3.13 -3.98
CA GLY A 23 5.31 -1.69 -4.01
C GLY A 23 4.63 -1.01 -5.21
N ASN A 24 3.80 -1.72 -5.97
CA ASN A 24 3.02 -1.11 -7.05
C ASN A 24 1.79 -0.39 -6.49
N ALA A 25 1.32 0.61 -7.25
CA ALA A 25 0.04 1.24 -6.99
C ALA A 25 -1.10 0.21 -7.01
N LEU A 26 -2.16 0.47 -6.23
CA LEU A 26 -3.35 -0.38 -6.24
C LEU A 26 -3.95 -0.46 -7.65
N SER A 27 -4.30 -1.67 -8.05
CA SER A 27 -5.02 -1.94 -9.29
C SER A 27 -6.15 -2.94 -9.03
N PHE A 28 -7.09 -3.05 -9.96
CA PHE A 28 -8.13 -4.09 -9.88
C PHE A 28 -7.58 -5.50 -10.14
N ASP A 29 -6.39 -5.59 -10.73
CA ASP A 29 -5.72 -6.85 -11.09
C ASP A 29 -4.75 -7.35 -9.99
N MET A 30 -4.64 -6.63 -8.87
CA MET A 30 -3.73 -7.00 -7.78
C MET A 30 -4.11 -8.34 -7.12
N ALA A 31 -3.12 -9.04 -6.57
CA ALA A 31 -3.31 -10.33 -5.87
C ALA A 31 -4.13 -10.23 -4.56
N GLY A 32 -4.53 -9.02 -4.15
CA GLY A 32 -5.33 -8.77 -2.96
C GLY A 32 -4.51 -8.48 -1.69
N THR A 33 -3.19 -8.46 -1.78
CA THR A 33 -2.31 -8.02 -0.69
C THR A 33 -2.07 -6.53 -0.76
N VAL A 34 -2.16 -5.86 0.38
CA VAL A 34 -1.97 -4.42 0.49
C VAL A 34 -1.16 -4.08 1.72
N ILE A 35 -0.47 -2.95 1.66
CA ILE A 35 0.25 -2.37 2.77
C ILE A 35 0.18 -0.84 2.69
N ALA A 36 0.07 -0.20 3.86
CA ALA A 36 0.06 1.24 3.97
C ALA A 36 1.01 1.71 5.07
N ALA A 37 1.63 2.88 4.87
CA ALA A 37 2.45 3.53 5.88
C ALA A 37 2.34 5.05 5.77
N GLY A 38 2.41 5.74 6.92
CA GLY A 38 2.46 7.20 6.96
C GLY A 38 3.83 7.80 6.62
N ASP A 39 4.90 6.99 6.61
CA ASP A 39 6.27 7.41 6.27
C ASP A 39 6.79 6.52 5.12
N PRO A 40 7.25 7.10 3.99
CA PRO A 40 7.77 6.33 2.86
C PRO A 40 8.98 5.47 3.22
N LYS A 41 9.81 5.86 4.21
CA LYS A 41 10.95 5.05 4.67
C LYS A 41 10.47 3.77 5.36
N ARG A 42 9.41 3.87 6.18
CA ARG A 42 8.80 2.71 6.85
C ARG A 42 8.12 1.79 5.85
N LEU A 43 7.48 2.33 4.82
CA LEU A 43 6.94 1.52 3.73
C LEU A 43 8.05 0.72 3.03
N SER A 44 9.16 1.36 2.67
CA SER A 44 10.29 0.70 2.02
C SER A 44 10.89 -0.41 2.88
N GLU A 45 11.03 -0.19 4.19
CA GLU A 45 11.51 -1.21 5.13
C GLU A 45 10.55 -2.40 5.20
N ALA A 46 9.24 -2.13 5.34
CA ALA A 46 8.24 -3.19 5.39
C ALA A 46 8.19 -4.02 4.09
N LEU A 47 8.27 -3.38 2.93
CA LEU A 47 8.34 -4.06 1.63
C LEU A 47 9.57 -4.97 1.55
N SER A 48 10.74 -4.53 2.05
CA SER A 48 11.95 -5.35 2.06
C SER A 48 11.84 -6.62 2.92
N ILE A 49 11.00 -6.60 3.96
CA ILE A 49 10.73 -7.76 4.83
C ILE A 49 9.74 -8.74 4.18
N LEU A 50 8.82 -8.23 3.37
CA LEU A 50 7.77 -9.02 2.70
C LEU A 50 8.26 -9.75 1.43
N GLN A 51 9.40 -9.35 0.88
CA GLN A 51 10.02 -10.01 -0.27
C GLN A 51 10.54 -11.41 0.13
N LEU A 52 9.74 -12.44 -0.19
CA LEU A 52 10.15 -13.86 -0.24
C LEU A 52 10.73 -14.21 -1.60
#